data_AF-A0A2H0DW68-F1
#
_entry.id   AF-A0A2H0DW68-F1
#
_cell.length_a   1.000
_cell.length_b   1.000
_cell.length_c   1.000
_cell.angle_alpha   90.00
_cell.angle_beta   90.00
_cell.angle_gamma   90.00
#
_symmetry.space_group_name_H-M   'P 1'
#
loop_
_entity.id
_entity.type
_entity.pdbx_description
1 polymer ?
#
loop_
_entity_poly.entity_id
_entity_poly.type
_entity_poly.pdbx_seq_one_letter_code
_entity_poly.pdbx_strand_id
1 'polypeptide(L)'
;MEFVTTTQLRTKSPQILAQLKLGKSIRLIHRSKVVGTIKPPENEPKVMTEAKINELKKIIKAMNLPKLSQKQMEKNYRDHLMKKYGKGIS
;
A
#
# COMPACT_ATOMS: atom_id res chain seq x y z
N MET A 1 -20.86 -15.01 0.11
CA MET A 1 -19.95 -14.97 -1.04
C MET A 1 -20.82 -15.12 -2.28
N GLU A 2 -20.89 -14.10 -3.14
CA GLU A 2 -21.79 -14.14 -4.30
C GLU A 2 -21.03 -14.39 -5.60
N PHE A 3 -21.69 -15.09 -6.52
CA PHE A 3 -21.20 -15.38 -7.86
C PHE A 3 -22.00 -14.59 -8.88
N VAL A 4 -21.30 -13.91 -9.78
CA VAL A 4 -21.90 -13.17 -10.90
C VAL A 4 -21.33 -13.68 -12.19
N THR A 5 -22.19 -13.85 -13.17
CA THR A 5 -21.81 -14.13 -14.55
C THR A 5 -21.49 -12.83 -15.30
N THR A 6 -20.84 -12.94 -16.46
CA THR A 6 -20.56 -11.81 -17.35
C THR A 6 -21.81 -11.02 -17.76
N THR A 7 -22.94 -11.70 -17.96
CA THR A 7 -24.22 -11.04 -18.26
C THR A 7 -24.75 -10.27 -17.05
N GLN A 8 -24.65 -10.85 -15.86
CA GLN A 8 -25.10 -10.22 -14.61
C GLN A 8 -24.22 -9.04 -14.21
N LEU A 9 -22.94 -9.03 -14.60
CA LEU A 9 -22.05 -7.87 -14.48
C LEU A 9 -22.64 -6.62 -15.14
N ARG A 10 -23.35 -6.78 -16.27
CA ARG A 10 -23.97 -5.67 -17.02
C ARG A 10 -25.34 -5.30 -16.47
N THR A 11 -26.16 -6.28 -16.09
CA THR A 11 -27.56 -6.04 -15.69
C THR A 11 -27.73 -5.72 -14.21
N LYS A 12 -26.82 -6.19 -13.36
CA LYS A 12 -26.88 -6.02 -11.90
C LYS A 12 -25.79 -5.10 -11.36
N SER A 13 -25.19 -4.25 -12.21
CA SER A 13 -24.18 -3.26 -11.81
C SER A 13 -24.58 -2.45 -10.56
N PRO A 14 -25.83 -1.97 -10.41
CA PRO A 14 -26.23 -1.23 -9.21
C PRO A 14 -26.17 -2.06 -7.92
N GLN A 15 -26.57 -3.34 -7.99
CA GLN A 15 -26.52 -4.26 -6.86
C GLN A 15 -25.08 -4.66 -6.51
N ILE A 16 -24.24 -4.88 -7.53
CA ILE A 16 -22.81 -5.16 -7.37
C ILE A 16 -22.12 -3.98 -6.68
N LEU A 17 -22.40 -2.75 -7.11
CA LEU A 17 -21.90 -1.52 -6.47
C LEU A 17 -22.34 -1.40 -5.01
N ALA A 18 -23.62 -1.67 -4.71
CA ALA A 18 -24.13 -1.64 -3.34
C ALA A 18 -23.39 -2.66 -2.44
N GLN A 19 -23.12 -3.86 -2.95
CA GLN A 19 -22.38 -4.88 -2.20
C GLN A 19 -20.91 -4.53 -2.00
N LEU A 20 -20.25 -3.95 -3.01
CA LEU A 20 -18.86 -3.50 -2.90
C LEU A 20 -18.73 -2.34 -1.89
N LYS A 21 -19.70 -1.42 -1.85
CA LYS A 21 -19.76 -0.35 -0.84
C LYS A 21 -19.92 -0.89 0.58
N LEU A 22 -20.55 -2.05 0.75
CA LEU A 22 -20.68 -2.75 2.03
C LEU A 22 -19.42 -3.57 2.40
N GLY A 23 -18.33 -3.45 1.65
CA GLY A 23 -17.10 -4.19 1.92
C GLY A 23 -17.11 -5.65 1.43
N LYS A 24 -18.16 -6.09 0.72
CA LYS A 24 -18.30 -7.50 0.30
C LYS A 24 -17.53 -7.76 -1.00
N SER A 25 -16.95 -8.94 -1.09
CA SER A 25 -16.23 -9.43 -2.27
C SER A 25 -17.12 -10.33 -3.11
N ILE A 26 -16.94 -10.26 -4.43
CA ILE A 26 -17.80 -10.92 -5.41
C ILE A 26 -16.95 -11.68 -6.43
N ARG A 27 -17.30 -12.94 -6.71
CA ARG A 27 -16.57 -13.79 -7.67
C ARG A 27 -17.22 -13.73 -9.05
N LEU A 28 -16.39 -13.49 -10.06
CA LEU A 28 -16.81 -13.49 -11.47
C LEU A 28 -16.69 -14.90 -12.05
N ILE A 29 -17.80 -15.45 -12.52
CA ILE A 29 -17.87 -16.73 -13.21
C ILE A 29 -18.09 -16.50 -14.71
N HIS A 30 -17.34 -17.22 -15.54
CA HIS A 30 -17.62 -17.34 -16.97
C HIS A 30 -17.45 -18.80 -17.39
N ARG A 31 -18.43 -19.36 -18.11
CA ARG A 31 -18.43 -20.76 -18.56
C ARG A 31 -18.09 -21.75 -17.42
N SER A 32 -18.78 -21.60 -16.28
CA SER A 32 -18.62 -22.42 -15.07
C SER A 32 -17.22 -22.39 -14.42
N LYS A 33 -16.36 -21.47 -14.82
CA LYS A 33 -15.05 -21.24 -14.20
C LYS A 33 -15.02 -19.88 -13.52
N VAL A 34 -14.41 -19.82 -12.33
CA VAL A 34 -14.11 -18.54 -11.66
C VAL A 34 -12.97 -17.88 -12.43
N VAL A 35 -13.22 -16.70 -12.99
CA VAL A 35 -12.23 -15.94 -13.77
C VAL A 35 -11.53 -14.89 -12.91
N GLY A 36 -12.21 -14.37 -11.90
CA GLY A 36 -11.64 -13.34 -11.04
C GLY A 36 -12.52 -12.99 -9.85
N THR A 37 -12.03 -12.08 -9.01
CA THR A 37 -12.76 -11.56 -7.86
C THR A 37 -12.73 -10.04 -7.90
N ILE A 38 -13.91 -9.43 -7.77
CA ILE A 38 -14.06 -8.00 -7.60
C ILE A 38 -14.09 -7.75 -6.09
N LYS A 39 -13.12 -7.00 -5.60
CA LYS A 39 -13.02 -6.63 -4.19
C LYS A 39 -13.00 -5.10 -4.06
N PRO A 40 -13.59 -4.56 -2.98
CA PRO A 40 -13.40 -3.16 -2.65
C PRO A 40 -11.91 -2.87 -2.42
N PRO A 41 -11.44 -1.65 -2.72
CA PRO A 41 -10.05 -1.29 -2.47
C PRO A 41 -9.71 -1.46 -0.99
N GLU A 42 -8.66 -2.23 -0.70
CA GLU A 42 -8.20 -2.52 0.68
C GLU A 42 -7.64 -1.30 1.41
N ASN A 43 -7.35 -0.22 0.68
CA ASN A 43 -6.67 0.94 1.21
C ASN A 43 -7.60 2.15 1.18
N GLU A 44 -8.32 2.37 2.27
CA GLU A 44 -8.45 3.75 2.71
C GLU A 44 -7.02 4.28 2.93
N PRO A 45 -6.66 5.45 2.39
CA PRO A 45 -5.33 6.01 2.64
C PRO A 45 -5.13 6.05 4.15
N LYS A 46 -4.03 5.46 4.65
CA LYS A 46 -3.71 5.49 6.07
C LYS A 46 -3.64 6.95 6.51
N VAL A 47 -4.72 7.44 7.10
CA VAL A 47 -4.78 8.80 7.61
C VAL A 47 -3.75 8.92 8.71
N MET A 48 -2.88 9.91 8.57
CA MET A 48 -1.91 10.30 9.59
C MET A 48 -2.69 10.98 10.72
N THR A 49 -3.15 10.20 11.69
CA THR A 49 -3.84 10.71 12.88
C THR A 49 -2.86 11.21 13.92
N GLU A 50 -3.30 12.11 14.80
CA GLU A 50 -2.47 12.64 15.91
C GLU A 50 -1.91 11.52 16.80
N ALA A 51 -2.68 10.45 17.03
CA ALA A 51 -2.23 9.27 17.76
C ALA A 51 -1.00 8.60 17.10
N LYS A 52 -1.01 8.43 15.77
CA LYS A 52 0.12 7.86 15.02
C LYS A 52 1.33 8.78 15.02
N ILE A 53 1.12 10.09 14.98
CA ILE A 53 2.22 11.07 15.11
C ILE A 53 2.88 10.94 16.48
N ASN A 54 2.09 10.74 17.54
CA ASN A 54 2.62 10.55 18.90
C ASN A 54 3.39 9.23 19.04
N GLU A 55 2.92 8.15 18.42
CA GLU A 55 3.68 6.89 18.36
C GLU A 55 5.00 7.06 17.60
N LEU A 56 4.98 7.72 16.45
CA LEU A 56 6.18 8.00 15.66
C LEU A 56 7.20 8.82 16.48
N LYS A 57 6.74 9.85 17.21
CA LYS A 57 7.60 10.64 18.11
C LYS A 57 8.22 9.79 19.23
N LYS A 58 7.48 8.83 19.80
CA LYS A 58 8.02 7.90 20.82
C LYS A 58 9.12 7.03 20.23
N ILE A 59 8.90 6.48 19.03
CA ILE A 59 9.90 5.67 18.33
C ILE A 59 11.15 6.50 18.03
N ILE A 60 11.00 7.71 17.49
CA ILE A 60 12.13 8.61 17.19
C ILE A 60 12.95 8.91 18.45
N LYS A 61 12.30 9.16 19.58
CA LYS A 61 12.99 9.36 20.87
C LYS A 61 13.73 8.10 21.33
N ALA A 62 13.11 6.93 21.18
CA ALA A 62 13.71 5.64 21.56
C ALA A 62 14.92 5.27 20.69
N MET A 63 14.92 5.66 19.41
CA MET A 63 16.04 5.39 18.50
C MET A 63 17.30 6.20 18.82
N ASN A 64 17.21 7.23 19.68
CA ASN A 64 18.32 8.06 20.14
C ASN A 64 19.32 8.43 19.02
N LEU A 65 18.77 8.82 17.87
CA LEU A 65 19.57 9.05 16.67
C LEU A 65 20.45 10.29 16.88
N PRO A 66 21.76 10.21 16.59
CA PRO A 66 22.64 11.37 16.69
C PRO A 66 22.18 12.44 15.71
N LYS A 67 22.14 13.69 16.18
CA LYS A 67 21.88 14.83 15.30
C LYS A 67 23.08 15.02 14.38
N LEU A 68 22.91 14.68 13.11
CA LEU A 68 23.93 14.89 12.09
C LEU A 68 23.82 16.31 11.53
N SER A 69 24.95 16.99 11.38
CA SER A 69 25.01 18.21 10.58
C SER A 69 24.78 17.90 9.10
N GLN A 70 24.25 18.85 8.34
CA GLN A 70 24.07 18.69 6.89
C GLN A 70 25.33 18.21 6.18
N LYS A 71 26.50 18.74 6.57
CA LYS A 71 27.80 18.34 6.02
C LYS A 71 28.13 16.87 6.30
N GLN A 72 27.78 16.36 7.49
CA GLN A 72 27.98 14.95 7.85
C GLN A 72 26.97 14.04 7.14
N MET A 73 25.72 14.48 6.97
CA MET A 73 24.73 13.74 6.19
C MET A 73 25.20 13.55 4.75
N GLU A 74 25.68 14.63 4.11
CA GLU A 74 26.16 14.57 2.74
C GLU A 74 27.41 13.70 2.60
N LYS A 75 28.36 13.81 3.54
CA LYS A 75 29.54 12.93 3.58
C LYS A 75 29.14 11.45 3.67
N ASN A 76 28.31 11.10 4.66
CA ASN A 76 27.86 9.71 4.86
C ASN A 76 27.10 9.18 3.63
N TYR A 77 26.29 10.03 2.99
CA TYR A 77 25.56 9.69 1.78
C TYR A 77 26.51 9.41 0.61
N ARG A 78 27.51 10.26 0.37
CA ARG A 78 28.52 10.07 -0.68
C ARG A 78 29.35 8.81 -0.44
N ASP A 79 29.81 8.60 0.80
CA ASP A 79 30.59 7.41 1.18
C ASP A 79 29.79 6.12 0.93
N HIS A 80 28.50 6.12 1.26
CA HIS A 80 27.61 4.99 0.99
C HIS A 80 27.42 4.76 -0.52
N LEU A 81 27.20 5.81 -1.31
CA LEU A 81 27.05 5.69 -2.76
C LEU A 81 28.33 5.14 -3.42
N MET A 82 29.49 5.64 -3.03
CA MET A 82 30.79 5.14 -3.52
C MET A 82 31.00 3.68 -3.15
N LYS A 83 30.67 3.28 -1.92
CA LYS A 83 30.77 1.88 -1.48
C LYS A 83 29.84 0.95 -2.26
N LYS A 84 28.62 1.42 -2.58
CA LYS A 84 27.58 0.61 -3.24
C LYS A 84 27.74 0.55 -4.75
N TYR A 85 28.10 1.67 -5.39
CA TYR A 85 28.11 1.82 -6.85
C TYR A 85 29.48 2.15 -7.45
N GLY A 86 30.46 2.54 -6.64
CA GLY A 86 31.81 2.90 -7.11
C GLY A 86 32.76 1.72 -7.30
N LYS A 87 32.36 0.48 -6.94
CA LYS A 87 33.15 -0.71 -7.22
C LYS A 87 33.08 -1.05 -8.71
N GLY A 88 34.15 -0.77 -9.45
CA GLY A 88 34.28 -1.10 -10.88
C GLY A 88 34.34 0.10 -11.82
N ILE A 89 34.46 1.33 -11.31
CA ILE A 89 34.70 2.54 -12.13
C ILE A 89 36.21 2.87 -12.19
N SER A 90 37.06 1.85 -12.23
CA SER A 90 38.51 2.01 -12.39
C SER A 90 39.05 1.01 -13.39
#